data_AF-A0A0J9VJN9-F1
#
_entry.id   AF-A0A0J9VJN9-F1
#
_cell.length_a   1.000
_cell.length_b   1.000
_cell.length_c   1.000
_cell.angle_alpha   90.00
_cell.angle_beta   90.00
_cell.angle_gamma   90.00
#
_symmetry.space_group_name_H-M   'P 1'
#
loop_
_entity.id
_entity.type
_entity.pdbx_description
1 polymer ?
#
loop_
_entity_poly.entity_id
_entity_poly.type
_entity_poly.pdbx_seq_one_letter_code
_entity_poly.pdbx_strand_id
1 'polypeptide(L)'
;MDIFPDKVSKAADAANIISEFVAHEQVCTLSDLHRALFRSSATKKQLNVKTNPVSVAVVVLCGSAILSIVDTVISSVMKLVEATDEPVVLVITGGIGHSTQLLYDAVARHPKYNSITGQVQGQPEARVFQTIVEQFFHLEVEKGSLITAGKHPTQKFTILIEDASTNCALNAVFTRKVLDQHGYTSPYSIVVAQDPTMCRRTVAAFEQVYSDKMDDTPVFAGWPTFVPRVAVQDSIAQNQVGGLSSYLRYDIAEFHNNQANGLWGMERLMSLLVGEIPRMRDDQNGYGPRGKGSIVHVDIPQYVEDAWMILGDTLGQKMR
;
A
#
# COMPACT_ATOMS: atom_id res chain seq x y z
N MET A 1 35.66 3.94 7.48
CA MET A 1 35.25 5.26 6.96
C MET A 1 34.40 5.86 8.05
N ASP A 2 34.93 6.81 8.81
CA ASP A 2 34.24 7.36 9.98
C ASP A 2 33.01 8.13 9.50
N ILE A 3 31.81 7.62 9.81
CA ILE A 3 30.56 8.30 9.51
C ILE A 3 30.35 9.35 10.60
N PHE A 4 30.53 10.63 10.26
CA PHE A 4 30.36 11.74 11.19
C PHE A 4 28.89 11.83 11.68
N PRO A 5 28.63 12.14 12.97
CA PRO A 5 27.27 12.24 13.53
C PRO A 5 26.32 13.16 12.73
N ASP A 6 26.82 14.27 12.20
CA ASP A 6 26.08 15.20 11.34
C ASP A 6 25.57 14.53 10.04
N LYS A 7 26.36 13.62 9.46
CA LYS A 7 26.01 12.88 8.25
C LYS A 7 24.88 11.87 8.50
N VAL A 8 24.85 11.25 9.67
CA VAL A 8 23.77 10.32 10.05
C VAL A 8 22.46 11.07 10.28
N SER A 9 22.51 12.20 11.00
CA SER A 9 21.33 13.03 11.24
C SER A 9 20.70 13.51 9.95
N LYS A 10 21.51 14.06 9.02
CA LYS A 10 21.02 14.52 7.71
C LYS A 10 20.37 13.41 6.90
N ALA A 11 20.89 12.19 6.99
CA ALA A 11 20.29 11.06 6.29
C ALA A 11 18.99 10.59 6.94
N ALA A 12 18.87 10.66 8.27
CA ALA A 12 17.61 10.39 8.96
C ALA A 12 16.53 11.39 8.52
N ASP A 13 16.86 12.68 8.50
CA ASP A 13 15.95 13.75 8.07
C ASP A 13 15.53 13.56 6.60
N ALA A 14 16.51 13.30 5.72
CA ALA A 14 16.24 13.02 4.31
C ALA A 14 15.34 11.78 4.11
N ALA A 15 15.62 10.68 4.84
CA ALA A 15 14.79 9.48 4.79
C ALA A 15 13.36 9.75 5.28
N ASN A 16 13.16 10.57 6.31
CA ASN A 16 11.85 10.94 6.81
C ASN A 16 11.06 11.80 5.80
N ILE A 17 11.73 12.75 5.13
CA ILE A 17 11.13 13.57 4.06
C ILE A 17 10.65 12.68 2.91
N ILE A 18 11.52 11.78 2.44
CA ILE A 18 11.17 10.85 1.35
C ILE A 18 10.07 9.90 1.80
N SER A 19 10.13 9.37 3.03
CA SER A 19 9.13 8.45 3.58
C SER A 19 7.74 9.08 3.61
N GLU A 20 7.63 10.34 4.05
CA GLU A 20 6.35 11.08 4.02
C GLU A 20 5.85 11.29 2.59
N PHE A 21 6.75 11.64 1.68
CA PHE A 21 6.40 11.79 0.28
C PHE A 21 5.86 10.48 -0.28
N VAL A 22 6.59 9.36 -0.21
CA VAL A 22 6.20 8.10 -0.83
C VAL A 22 5.01 7.42 -0.14
N ALA A 23 4.85 7.58 1.18
CA ALA A 23 3.71 7.06 1.93
C ALA A 23 2.40 7.69 1.49
N HIS A 24 2.42 8.98 1.15
CA HIS A 24 1.24 9.70 0.63
C HIS A 24 -0.02 9.42 1.45
N GLU A 25 0.13 9.49 2.78
CA GLU A 25 -0.94 9.14 3.70
C GLU A 25 -2.07 10.17 3.64
N GLN A 26 -3.22 9.74 3.12
CA GLN A 26 -4.44 10.55 3.05
C GLN A 26 -5.55 9.97 3.93
N VAL A 27 -5.39 8.72 4.38
CA VAL A 27 -6.27 8.03 5.32
C VAL A 27 -5.46 7.65 6.56
N CYS A 28 -5.70 8.36 7.67
CA CYS A 28 -5.05 8.11 8.96
C CYS A 28 -6.03 7.47 9.96
N THR A 29 -7.31 7.84 9.89
CA THR A 29 -8.36 7.42 10.83
C THR A 29 -9.53 6.75 10.13
N LEU A 30 -10.40 6.09 10.91
CA LEU A 30 -11.66 5.53 10.39
C LEU A 30 -12.56 6.62 9.77
N SER A 31 -12.55 7.83 10.33
CA SER A 31 -13.29 8.98 9.78
C SER A 31 -12.71 9.44 8.44
N ASP A 32 -11.39 9.37 8.26
CA ASP A 32 -10.76 9.66 6.97
C ASP A 32 -11.10 8.59 5.94
N LEU A 33 -11.10 7.31 6.34
CA LEU A 33 -11.49 6.19 5.47
C LEU A 33 -12.94 6.35 4.99
N HIS A 34 -13.87 6.62 5.92
CA HIS A 34 -15.27 6.88 5.59
C HIS A 34 -15.39 8.07 4.63
N ARG A 35 -14.65 9.15 4.88
CA ARG A 35 -14.67 10.34 4.00
C ARG A 35 -14.08 10.04 2.62
N ALA A 36 -12.95 9.35 2.54
CA ALA A 36 -12.28 9.01 1.28
C ALA A 36 -13.17 8.11 0.42
N LEU A 37 -13.88 7.16 1.03
CA LEU A 37 -14.82 6.31 0.33
C LEU A 37 -16.09 7.09 -0.06
N PHE A 38 -16.82 7.66 0.90
CA PHE A 38 -18.22 8.06 0.68
C PHE A 38 -18.45 9.53 0.29
N ARG A 39 -17.44 10.40 0.32
CA ARG A 39 -17.65 11.85 0.08
C ARG A 39 -18.23 12.20 -1.30
N SER A 40 -17.91 11.41 -2.34
CA SER A 40 -18.44 11.60 -3.71
C SER A 40 -19.92 11.18 -3.85
N SER A 41 -20.37 10.22 -3.03
CA SER A 41 -21.76 9.71 -3.05
C SER A 41 -22.78 10.81 -2.72
N ALA A 42 -22.45 11.69 -1.76
CA ALA A 42 -23.34 12.80 -1.37
C ALA A 42 -23.56 13.83 -2.49
N THR A 43 -22.54 14.08 -3.33
CA THR A 43 -22.61 15.05 -4.43
C THR A 43 -23.30 14.47 -5.68
N LYS A 44 -23.08 13.17 -5.99
CA LYS A 44 -23.70 12.50 -7.14
C LYS A 44 -25.16 12.08 -6.92
N LYS A 45 -25.60 11.82 -5.67
CA LYS A 45 -27.01 11.45 -5.35
C LYS A 45 -28.04 12.53 -5.73
N GLN A 46 -27.64 13.79 -5.96
CA GLN A 46 -28.54 14.86 -6.40
C GLN A 46 -28.81 14.87 -7.92
N LEU A 47 -28.06 14.13 -8.75
CA LEU A 47 -28.07 14.37 -10.21
C LEU A 47 -28.68 13.29 -11.12
N ASN A 48 -28.95 12.04 -10.69
CA ASN A 48 -29.48 11.05 -11.64
C ASN A 48 -30.37 9.95 -11.02
N VAL A 49 -31.66 9.99 -11.38
CA VAL A 49 -32.67 8.95 -11.15
C VAL A 49 -32.94 8.23 -12.49
N LYS A 50 -31.97 7.50 -13.03
CA LYS A 50 -32.21 6.46 -14.06
C LYS A 50 -31.19 5.34 -13.86
N THR A 51 -31.69 4.10 -13.88
CA THR A 51 -30.99 2.80 -13.79
C THR A 51 -29.46 2.88 -13.94
N ASN A 52 -28.77 3.09 -12.82
CA ASN A 52 -27.32 3.25 -12.78
C ASN A 52 -26.62 1.89 -12.60
N PRO A 53 -25.42 1.68 -13.19
CA PRO A 53 -24.51 0.63 -12.71
C PRO A 53 -24.31 0.79 -11.20
N VAL A 54 -24.10 -0.32 -10.48
CA VAL A 54 -23.87 -0.30 -9.02
C VAL A 54 -22.59 0.47 -8.74
N SER A 55 -22.73 1.75 -8.43
CA SER A 55 -21.61 2.62 -8.07
C SER A 55 -21.18 2.22 -6.66
N VAL A 56 -19.90 1.89 -6.49
CA VAL A 56 -19.40 1.23 -5.28
C VAL A 56 -18.16 1.92 -4.73
N ALA A 57 -18.00 1.87 -3.41
CA ALA A 57 -16.79 2.26 -2.73
C ALA A 57 -15.83 1.08 -2.70
N VAL A 58 -14.60 1.27 -3.18
CA VAL A 58 -13.60 0.20 -3.25
C VAL A 58 -12.45 0.49 -2.29
N VAL A 59 -12.07 -0.52 -1.52
CA VAL A 59 -10.79 -0.59 -0.83
C VAL A 59 -9.93 -1.62 -1.55
N VAL A 60 -8.68 -1.28 -1.83
CA VAL A 60 -7.71 -2.18 -2.43
C VAL A 60 -6.64 -2.49 -1.40
N LEU A 61 -6.46 -3.76 -1.05
CA LEU A 61 -5.36 -4.23 -0.21
C LEU A 61 -4.30 -4.87 -1.11
N CYS A 62 -3.20 -4.16 -1.31
CA CYS A 62 -2.06 -4.64 -2.11
C CYS A 62 -1.17 -5.60 -1.31
N GLY A 63 -0.66 -6.64 -1.96
CA GLY A 63 0.33 -7.57 -1.43
C GLY A 63 1.55 -6.85 -0.87
N SER A 64 1.92 -7.19 0.36
CA SER A 64 3.01 -6.57 1.11
C SER A 64 3.54 -7.52 2.19
N ALA A 65 4.85 -7.47 2.46
CA ALA A 65 5.46 -8.21 3.56
C ALA A 65 5.19 -7.59 4.94
N ILE A 66 4.57 -6.41 5.00
CA ILE A 66 4.24 -5.70 6.24
C ILE A 66 2.84 -6.11 6.70
N LEU A 67 2.79 -7.20 7.48
CA LEU A 67 1.53 -7.89 7.82
C LEU A 67 0.59 -7.06 8.71
N SER A 68 1.09 -6.07 9.44
CA SER A 68 0.26 -5.13 10.23
C SER A 68 -0.67 -4.28 9.36
N ILE A 69 -0.36 -4.11 8.06
CA ILE A 69 -1.25 -3.47 7.09
C ILE A 69 -2.53 -4.28 6.96
N VAL A 70 -2.42 -5.62 6.85
CA VAL A 70 -3.57 -6.52 6.76
C VAL A 70 -4.45 -6.39 8.00
N ASP A 71 -3.84 -6.42 9.19
CA ASP A 71 -4.57 -6.24 10.45
C ASP A 71 -5.34 -4.91 10.50
N THR A 72 -4.68 -3.82 10.13
CA THR A 72 -5.26 -2.47 10.18
C THR A 72 -6.38 -2.30 9.16
N VAL A 73 -6.15 -2.74 7.92
CA VAL A 73 -7.11 -2.60 6.82
C VAL A 73 -8.35 -3.41 7.11
N ILE A 74 -8.21 -4.70 7.41
CA ILE A 74 -9.36 -5.58 7.62
C ILE A 74 -10.18 -5.13 8.84
N SER A 75 -9.52 -4.83 9.96
CA SER A 75 -10.22 -4.36 11.17
C SER A 75 -10.96 -3.04 10.95
N SER A 76 -10.38 -2.11 10.18
CA SER A 76 -11.00 -0.81 9.91
C SER A 76 -12.14 -0.91 8.90
N VAL A 77 -11.99 -1.74 7.86
CA VAL A 77 -13.06 -2.01 6.89
C VAL A 77 -14.25 -2.71 7.55
N MET A 78 -14.01 -3.69 8.44
CA MET A 78 -15.09 -4.33 9.19
C MET A 78 -15.87 -3.33 10.05
N LYS A 79 -15.16 -2.49 10.83
CA LYS A 79 -15.79 -1.40 11.62
C LYS A 79 -16.58 -0.43 10.75
N LEU A 80 -16.05 -0.11 9.56
CA LEU A 80 -16.73 0.78 8.61
C LEU A 80 -18.03 0.15 8.10
N VAL A 81 -17.98 -1.12 7.67
CA VAL A 81 -19.13 -1.89 7.15
C VAL A 81 -20.23 -2.02 8.21
N GLU A 82 -19.86 -2.22 9.48
CA GLU A 82 -20.81 -2.22 10.60
C GLU A 82 -21.50 -0.86 10.81
N ALA A 83 -20.79 0.23 10.51
CA ALA A 83 -21.25 1.60 10.73
C ALA A 83 -21.97 2.24 9.51
N THR A 84 -22.06 1.56 8.36
CA THR A 84 -22.63 2.10 7.12
C THR A 84 -23.68 1.19 6.48
N ASP A 85 -24.58 1.79 5.70
CA ASP A 85 -25.52 1.06 4.83
C ASP A 85 -25.03 0.94 3.39
N GLU A 86 -23.97 1.66 3.03
CA GLU A 86 -23.40 1.67 1.68
C GLU A 86 -22.59 0.39 1.41
N PRO A 87 -22.67 -0.21 0.21
CA PRO A 87 -21.87 -1.37 -0.14
C PRO A 87 -20.39 -1.00 -0.30
N VAL A 88 -19.52 -1.88 0.21
CA VAL A 88 -18.06 -1.77 0.11
C VAL A 88 -17.51 -3.03 -0.54
N VAL A 89 -16.63 -2.84 -1.53
CA VAL A 89 -15.85 -3.93 -2.14
C VAL A 89 -14.41 -3.82 -1.68
N LEU A 90 -13.90 -4.87 -1.05
CA LEU A 90 -12.47 -5.05 -0.81
C LEU A 90 -11.87 -5.90 -1.93
N VAL A 91 -10.90 -5.37 -2.65
CA VAL A 91 -10.09 -6.17 -3.57
C VAL A 91 -8.74 -6.43 -2.93
N ILE A 92 -8.38 -7.70 -2.75
CA ILE A 92 -7.05 -8.11 -2.34
C ILE A 92 -6.26 -8.41 -3.62
N THR A 93 -5.19 -7.66 -3.89
CA THR A 93 -4.44 -7.69 -5.16
C THR A 93 -2.96 -8.01 -4.96
N GLY A 94 -2.45 -8.94 -5.76
CA GLY A 94 -1.05 -9.34 -5.78
C GLY A 94 -0.87 -10.77 -6.28
N GLY A 95 -0.18 -10.93 -7.40
CA GLY A 95 0.27 -12.22 -7.91
C GLY A 95 1.62 -12.66 -7.32
N ILE A 96 2.51 -13.13 -8.18
CA ILE A 96 3.90 -13.48 -7.82
C ILE A 96 4.84 -12.44 -8.41
N GLY A 97 5.60 -11.77 -7.56
CA GLY A 97 6.53 -10.70 -7.91
C GLY A 97 7.72 -10.59 -6.96
N HIS A 98 8.40 -9.44 -7.00
CA HIS A 98 9.65 -9.21 -6.27
C HIS A 98 9.52 -9.27 -4.74
N SER A 99 8.33 -9.05 -4.20
CA SER A 99 8.06 -9.01 -2.75
C SER A 99 7.52 -10.33 -2.20
N THR A 100 7.22 -11.30 -3.06
CA THR A 100 6.47 -12.49 -2.66
C THR A 100 7.25 -13.37 -1.67
N GLN A 101 8.55 -13.57 -1.88
CA GLN A 101 9.38 -14.30 -0.92
C GLN A 101 9.46 -13.56 0.43
N LEU A 102 9.56 -12.23 0.42
CA LEU A 102 9.58 -11.42 1.65
C LEU A 102 8.29 -11.59 2.44
N LEU A 103 7.15 -11.70 1.75
CA LEU A 103 5.86 -11.99 2.38
C LEU A 103 5.85 -13.40 3.01
N TYR A 104 6.33 -14.43 2.30
CA TYR A 104 6.41 -15.77 2.89
C TYR A 104 7.27 -15.80 4.15
N ASP A 105 8.43 -15.13 4.10
CA ASP A 105 9.34 -15.05 5.24
C ASP A 105 8.72 -14.26 6.40
N ALA A 106 7.95 -13.21 6.09
CA ALA A 106 7.20 -12.45 7.09
C ALA A 106 6.14 -13.30 7.77
N VAL A 107 5.36 -14.08 7.01
CA VAL A 107 4.36 -15.02 7.55
C VAL A 107 5.03 -16.04 8.47
N ALA A 108 6.13 -16.64 8.03
CA ALA A 108 6.87 -17.64 8.79
C ALA A 108 7.39 -17.12 10.14
N ARG A 109 7.79 -15.85 10.21
CA ARG A 109 8.27 -15.20 11.43
C ARG A 109 7.15 -14.58 12.27
N HIS A 110 5.94 -14.43 11.73
CA HIS A 110 4.87 -13.70 12.41
C HIS A 110 4.32 -14.50 13.60
N PRO A 111 4.20 -13.92 14.81
CA PRO A 111 3.75 -14.66 16.00
C PRO A 111 2.33 -15.22 15.85
N LYS A 112 1.46 -14.52 15.10
CA LYS A 112 0.07 -14.94 14.85
C LYS A 112 -0.08 -15.79 13.58
N TYR A 113 0.67 -15.50 12.52
CA TYR A 113 0.43 -16.09 11.18
C TYR A 113 1.37 -17.24 10.82
N ASN A 114 2.37 -17.56 11.64
CA ASN A 114 3.31 -18.65 11.33
C ASN A 114 2.64 -20.02 11.12
N SER A 115 1.45 -20.26 11.67
CA SER A 115 0.72 -21.52 11.52
C SER A 115 0.28 -21.83 10.08
N ILE A 116 0.18 -20.82 9.22
CA ILE A 116 -0.20 -20.99 7.80
C ILE A 116 1.01 -21.10 6.86
N THR A 117 2.25 -21.08 7.37
CA THR A 117 3.47 -21.08 6.55
C THR A 117 3.48 -22.18 5.50
N GLY A 118 3.08 -23.41 5.85
CA GLY A 118 3.05 -24.53 4.91
C GLY A 118 1.98 -24.41 3.82
N GLN A 119 0.95 -23.59 4.02
CA GLN A 119 -0.18 -23.40 3.08
C GLN A 119 0.11 -22.30 2.04
N VAL A 120 0.92 -21.30 2.43
CA VAL A 120 1.11 -20.09 1.62
C VAL A 120 2.32 -20.14 0.69
N GLN A 121 3.23 -21.09 0.87
CA GLN A 121 4.40 -21.23 0.02
C GLN A 121 4.01 -21.50 -1.44
N GLY A 122 4.61 -20.73 -2.35
CA GLY A 122 4.31 -20.79 -3.79
C GLY A 122 2.97 -20.19 -4.21
N GLN A 123 2.20 -19.63 -3.28
CA GLN A 123 0.92 -18.97 -3.57
C GLN A 123 1.11 -17.48 -3.91
N PRO A 124 0.33 -16.93 -4.86
CA PRO A 124 0.21 -15.49 -5.05
C PRO A 124 0.01 -14.70 -3.76
N GLU A 125 0.53 -13.48 -3.68
CA GLU A 125 0.44 -12.62 -2.49
C GLU A 125 -1.02 -12.43 -2.02
N ALA A 126 -1.95 -12.24 -2.96
CA ALA A 126 -3.38 -12.12 -2.64
C ALA A 126 -3.99 -13.39 -2.07
N ARG A 127 -3.47 -14.58 -2.43
CA ARG A 127 -3.90 -15.87 -1.86
C ARG A 127 -3.31 -16.12 -0.48
N VAL A 128 -2.12 -15.59 -0.20
CA VAL A 128 -1.57 -15.53 1.16
C VAL A 128 -2.49 -14.69 2.05
N PHE A 129 -2.85 -13.49 1.59
CA PHE A 129 -3.77 -12.62 2.32
C PHE A 129 -5.18 -13.18 2.43
N GLN A 130 -5.69 -13.88 1.41
CA GLN A 130 -6.93 -14.65 1.50
C GLN A 130 -6.90 -15.64 2.66
N THR A 131 -5.84 -16.45 2.74
CA THR A 131 -5.65 -17.41 3.84
C THR A 131 -5.66 -16.70 5.20
N ILE A 132 -5.03 -15.52 5.30
CA ILE A 132 -5.03 -14.72 6.53
C ILE A 132 -6.45 -14.26 6.90
N VAL A 133 -7.21 -13.69 5.96
CA VAL A 133 -8.57 -13.18 6.25
C VAL A 133 -9.55 -14.30 6.59
N GLU A 134 -9.45 -15.44 5.93
CA GLU A 134 -10.31 -16.61 6.20
C GLU A 134 -10.02 -17.22 7.58
N GLN A 135 -8.75 -17.44 7.93
CA GLN A 135 -8.41 -18.18 9.14
C GLN A 135 -8.34 -17.33 10.40
N PHE A 136 -7.98 -16.04 10.28
CA PHE A 136 -7.73 -15.17 11.44
C PHE A 136 -8.73 -14.03 11.61
N PHE A 137 -9.51 -13.73 10.57
CA PHE A 137 -10.61 -12.76 10.63
C PHE A 137 -11.98 -13.41 10.41
N HIS A 138 -12.01 -14.71 10.10
CA HIS A 138 -13.23 -15.48 9.87
C HIS A 138 -14.12 -14.87 8.78
N LEU A 139 -13.49 -14.26 7.77
CA LEU A 139 -14.17 -13.69 6.61
C LEU A 139 -14.23 -14.72 5.49
N GLU A 140 -15.40 -14.89 4.89
CA GLU A 140 -15.58 -15.77 3.74
C GLU A 140 -15.21 -15.04 2.45
N VAL A 141 -14.31 -15.63 1.65
CA VAL A 141 -13.96 -15.14 0.32
C VAL A 141 -14.58 -16.09 -0.71
N GLU A 142 -15.57 -15.60 -1.46
CA GLU A 142 -16.31 -16.44 -2.41
C GLU A 142 -15.41 -16.96 -3.54
N LYS A 143 -15.52 -18.26 -3.83
CA LYS A 143 -14.95 -18.86 -5.05
C LYS A 143 -15.95 -18.74 -6.20
N GLY A 144 -15.76 -17.74 -7.07
CA GLY A 144 -16.24 -17.77 -8.46
C GLY A 144 -17.74 -17.54 -8.73
N SER A 145 -18.60 -17.39 -7.74
CA SER A 145 -19.95 -16.77 -7.79
C SER A 145 -20.67 -17.07 -6.48
N LEU A 146 -21.43 -16.07 -6.00
CA LEU A 146 -22.51 -16.12 -5.00
C LEU A 146 -22.95 -17.52 -4.55
N ILE A 147 -22.99 -17.76 -3.23
CA ILE A 147 -24.23 -17.88 -2.41
C ILE A 147 -23.89 -18.12 -0.93
N THR A 148 -24.43 -17.21 -0.10
CA THR A 148 -24.75 -17.25 1.34
C THR A 148 -24.66 -18.58 2.10
N ALA A 149 -24.03 -18.51 3.27
CA ALA A 149 -24.52 -19.17 4.49
C ALA A 149 -25.00 -18.12 5.51
N GLY A 150 -26.18 -17.52 5.27
CA GLY A 150 -26.83 -16.63 6.26
C GLY A 150 -27.80 -15.58 5.71
N LYS A 151 -29.03 -15.96 5.38
CA LYS A 151 -30.28 -15.22 5.64
C LYS A 151 -30.50 -13.73 5.29
N HIS A 152 -29.69 -12.98 4.52
CA HIS A 152 -30.05 -11.57 4.22
C HIS A 152 -29.93 -11.09 2.76
N PRO A 153 -30.89 -10.29 2.24
CA PRO A 153 -30.92 -9.79 0.85
C PRO A 153 -30.01 -8.58 0.58
N THR A 154 -29.07 -8.27 1.48
CA THR A 154 -28.30 -7.02 1.49
C THR A 154 -26.83 -7.31 1.82
N GLN A 155 -26.04 -7.79 0.84
CA GLN A 155 -24.60 -7.97 1.05
C GLN A 155 -23.90 -6.61 0.95
N LYS A 156 -23.60 -6.01 2.10
CA LYS A 156 -22.90 -4.72 2.22
C LYS A 156 -21.38 -4.82 2.03
N PHE A 157 -20.84 -6.03 2.04
CA PHE A 157 -19.41 -6.27 1.96
C PHE A 157 -19.06 -7.45 1.05
N THR A 158 -18.20 -7.19 0.09
CA THR A 158 -17.71 -8.19 -0.87
C THR A 158 -16.19 -8.18 -0.87
N ILE A 159 -15.57 -9.36 -0.85
CA ILE A 159 -14.12 -9.52 -1.00
C ILE A 159 -13.85 -10.17 -2.35
N LEU A 160 -13.02 -9.53 -3.18
CA LEU A 160 -12.54 -10.05 -4.46
C LEU A 160 -11.04 -10.32 -4.39
N ILE A 161 -10.58 -11.34 -5.10
CA ILE A 161 -9.16 -11.70 -5.19
C ILE A 161 -8.64 -11.46 -6.60
N GLU A 162 -7.53 -10.74 -6.68
CA GLU A 162 -6.72 -10.56 -7.88
C GLU A 162 -5.32 -11.15 -7.61
N ASP A 163 -5.01 -12.28 -8.24
CA ASP A 163 -3.81 -13.10 -7.95
C ASP A 163 -2.88 -13.30 -9.15
N ALA A 164 -2.99 -12.47 -10.19
CA ALA A 164 -2.26 -12.60 -11.45
C ALA A 164 -1.20 -11.49 -11.68
N SER A 165 -1.32 -10.34 -11.02
CA SER A 165 -0.40 -9.21 -11.15
C SER A 165 1.02 -9.52 -10.68
N THR A 166 2.05 -9.01 -11.37
CA THR A 166 3.46 -9.31 -11.02
C THR A 166 4.24 -8.10 -10.49
N ASN A 167 3.60 -6.93 -10.43
CA ASN A 167 4.17 -5.67 -9.95
C ASN A 167 3.07 -4.63 -9.69
N CYS A 168 3.40 -3.54 -8.97
CA CYS A 168 2.42 -2.52 -8.54
C CYS A 168 1.58 -1.91 -9.68
N ALA A 169 2.16 -1.69 -10.87
CA ALA A 169 1.41 -1.13 -11.99
C ALA A 169 0.37 -2.13 -12.51
N LEU A 170 0.73 -3.42 -12.56
CA LEU A 170 -0.20 -4.48 -12.91
C LEU A 170 -1.24 -4.74 -11.81
N ASN A 171 -0.95 -4.51 -10.54
CA ASN A 171 -1.97 -4.57 -9.47
C ASN A 171 -3.15 -3.66 -9.83
N ALA A 172 -2.89 -2.43 -10.27
CA ALA A 172 -3.93 -1.49 -10.69
C ALA A 172 -4.73 -1.98 -11.90
N VAL A 173 -4.03 -2.43 -12.96
CA VAL A 173 -4.65 -2.92 -14.21
C VAL A 173 -5.55 -4.13 -13.92
N PHE A 174 -5.03 -5.11 -13.20
CA PHE A 174 -5.75 -6.36 -12.93
C PHE A 174 -6.84 -6.16 -11.88
N THR A 175 -6.67 -5.25 -10.91
CA THR A 175 -7.75 -4.87 -9.98
C THR A 175 -8.95 -4.32 -10.75
N ARG A 176 -8.74 -3.39 -11.69
CA ARG A 176 -9.82 -2.89 -12.55
C ARG A 176 -10.48 -4.04 -13.34
N LYS A 177 -9.67 -4.94 -13.92
CA LYS A 177 -10.19 -6.10 -14.65
C LYS A 177 -11.08 -7.00 -13.77
N VAL A 178 -10.66 -7.27 -12.53
CA VAL A 178 -11.43 -8.05 -11.56
C VAL A 178 -12.72 -7.34 -11.18
N LEU A 179 -12.68 -6.03 -10.93
CA LEU A 179 -13.88 -5.22 -10.66
C LEU A 179 -14.87 -5.28 -11.84
N ASP A 180 -14.39 -5.04 -13.07
CA ASP A 180 -15.19 -5.07 -14.29
C ASP A 180 -15.86 -6.44 -14.50
N GLN A 181 -15.11 -7.53 -14.28
CA GLN A 181 -15.62 -8.90 -14.39
C GLN A 181 -16.74 -9.23 -13.38
N HIS A 182 -16.78 -8.52 -12.25
CA HIS A 182 -17.82 -8.68 -11.22
C HIS A 182 -18.89 -7.58 -11.30
N GLY A 183 -18.92 -6.79 -12.38
CA GLY A 183 -19.95 -5.77 -12.64
C GLY A 183 -19.70 -4.41 -11.97
N TYR A 184 -18.60 -4.24 -11.24
CA TYR A 184 -18.21 -3.00 -10.57
C TYR A 184 -17.48 -2.03 -11.52
N THR A 185 -18.15 -1.61 -12.59
CA THR A 185 -17.55 -0.85 -13.72
C THR A 185 -17.47 0.66 -13.51
N SER A 186 -18.10 1.19 -12.46
CA SER A 186 -18.16 2.62 -12.11
C SER A 186 -17.93 2.86 -10.61
N PRO A 187 -16.74 2.51 -10.07
CA PRO A 187 -16.40 2.84 -8.69
C PRO A 187 -16.30 4.36 -8.54
N TYR A 188 -16.93 4.94 -7.52
CA TYR A 188 -16.83 6.40 -7.30
C TYR A 188 -15.63 6.78 -6.44
N SER A 189 -15.05 5.82 -5.73
CA SER A 189 -13.84 5.99 -4.92
C SER A 189 -13.03 4.70 -4.87
N ILE A 190 -11.71 4.82 -4.87
CA ILE A 190 -10.76 3.72 -4.68
C ILE A 190 -9.72 4.14 -3.64
N VAL A 191 -9.77 3.53 -2.45
CA VAL A 191 -8.76 3.71 -1.41
C VAL A 191 -7.72 2.61 -1.53
N VAL A 192 -6.45 2.97 -1.72
CA VAL A 192 -5.36 2.02 -1.98
C VAL A 192 -4.53 1.84 -0.72
N ALA A 193 -4.69 0.69 -0.06
CA ALA A 193 -3.85 0.26 1.03
C ALA A 193 -2.65 -0.55 0.52
N GLN A 194 -1.45 -0.04 0.79
CA GLN A 194 -0.20 -0.54 0.21
C GLN A 194 0.95 -0.33 1.19
N ASP A 195 2.04 -1.08 1.02
CA ASP A 195 3.35 -0.77 1.60
C ASP A 195 3.64 0.75 1.52
N PRO A 196 3.94 1.42 2.66
CA PRO A 196 4.17 2.86 2.67
C PRO A 196 5.22 3.34 1.67
N THR A 197 6.25 2.54 1.40
CA THR A 197 7.29 2.96 0.45
C THR A 197 6.78 3.01 -0.99
N MET A 198 5.71 2.29 -1.33
CA MET A 198 5.18 2.16 -2.69
C MET A 198 3.79 2.76 -2.86
N CYS A 199 3.21 3.35 -1.81
CA CYS A 199 1.81 3.77 -1.79
C CYS A 199 1.51 4.86 -2.83
N ARG A 200 2.26 5.97 -2.84
CA ARG A 200 2.08 7.05 -3.84
C ARG A 200 2.13 6.53 -5.27
N ARG A 201 3.16 5.75 -5.61
CA ARG A 201 3.34 5.22 -6.97
C ARG A 201 2.21 4.27 -7.36
N THR A 202 1.68 3.51 -6.39
CA THR A 202 0.54 2.61 -6.65
C THR A 202 -0.74 3.41 -6.87
N VAL A 203 -1.00 4.47 -6.09
CA VAL A 203 -2.12 5.41 -6.33
C VAL A 203 -2.03 6.03 -7.72
N ALA A 204 -0.85 6.53 -8.11
CA ALA A 204 -0.62 7.10 -9.45
C ALA A 204 -0.81 6.09 -10.60
N ALA A 205 -0.57 4.79 -10.34
CA ALA A 205 -0.87 3.72 -11.30
C ALA A 205 -2.39 3.51 -11.44
N PHE A 206 -3.14 3.54 -10.34
CA PHE A 206 -4.59 3.48 -10.37
C PHE A 206 -5.19 4.68 -11.12
N GLU A 207 -4.72 5.89 -10.88
CA GLU A 207 -5.12 7.08 -11.63
C GLU A 207 -4.88 6.91 -13.14
N GLN A 208 -3.71 6.37 -13.52
CA GLN A 208 -3.38 6.11 -14.92
C GLN A 208 -4.32 5.09 -15.54
N VAL A 209 -4.65 4.03 -14.81
CA VAL A 209 -5.55 2.97 -15.28
C VAL A 209 -6.97 3.48 -15.50
N TYR A 210 -7.43 4.51 -14.79
CA TYR A 210 -8.76 5.09 -14.96
C TYR A 210 -8.77 6.39 -15.78
N SER A 211 -7.64 6.77 -16.39
CA SER A 211 -7.53 8.00 -17.20
C SER A 211 -8.41 8.01 -18.47
N ASP A 212 -8.91 6.84 -18.91
CA ASP A 212 -9.87 6.69 -20.00
C ASP A 212 -11.32 7.07 -19.62
N LYS A 213 -11.60 7.29 -18.33
CA LYS A 213 -12.95 7.58 -17.78
C LYS A 213 -13.10 9.03 -17.34
N MET A 214 -12.80 10.01 -18.19
CA MET A 214 -12.76 11.44 -17.81
C MET A 214 -14.03 11.95 -17.11
N ASP A 215 -15.22 11.48 -17.49
CA ASP A 215 -16.50 11.92 -16.89
C ASP A 215 -16.94 11.12 -15.64
N ASP A 216 -16.28 10.01 -15.34
CA ASP A 216 -16.62 9.11 -14.21
C ASP A 216 -15.37 8.54 -13.52
N THR A 217 -14.30 9.35 -13.45
CA THR A 217 -13.05 8.94 -12.80
C THR A 217 -13.30 8.77 -11.29
N PRO A 218 -12.88 7.64 -10.68
CA PRO A 218 -12.99 7.46 -9.24
C PRO A 218 -12.14 8.49 -8.49
N VAL A 219 -12.54 8.84 -7.27
CA VAL A 219 -11.64 9.57 -6.36
C VAL A 219 -10.65 8.57 -5.76
N PHE A 220 -9.36 8.87 -5.84
CA PHE A 220 -8.30 8.03 -5.28
C PHE A 220 -7.78 8.57 -3.95
N ALA A 221 -7.41 7.67 -3.03
CA ALA A 221 -6.70 8.04 -1.81
C ALA A 221 -5.69 6.97 -1.39
N GLY A 222 -4.52 7.40 -0.92
CA GLY A 222 -3.47 6.55 -0.34
C GLY A 222 -3.72 6.21 1.13
N TRP A 223 -3.60 4.93 1.47
CA TRP A 223 -3.75 4.41 2.83
C TRP A 223 -2.59 3.46 3.23
N PRO A 224 -1.39 4.00 3.51
CA PRO A 224 -0.22 3.21 3.89
C PRO A 224 -0.32 2.61 5.30
N THR A 225 -1.35 2.97 6.08
CA THR A 225 -1.59 2.63 7.50
C THR A 225 -0.61 3.21 8.52
N PHE A 226 0.56 3.66 8.07
CA PHE A 226 1.51 4.46 8.83
C PHE A 226 2.52 5.12 7.88
N VAL A 227 3.27 6.11 8.39
CA VAL A 227 4.42 6.70 7.70
C VAL A 227 5.71 6.25 8.38
N PRO A 228 6.65 5.61 7.67
CA PRO A 228 7.94 5.25 8.24
C PRO A 228 8.69 6.48 8.74
N ARG A 229 9.21 6.38 9.97
CA ARG A 229 10.05 7.39 10.61
C ARG A 229 11.30 6.72 11.17
N VAL A 230 12.43 7.39 11.00
CA VAL A 230 13.73 6.95 11.51
C VAL A 230 14.38 8.05 12.34
N ALA A 231 15.16 7.63 13.33
CA ALA A 231 15.98 8.49 14.16
C ALA A 231 17.39 7.92 14.31
N VAL A 232 18.33 8.76 14.72
CA VAL A 232 19.69 8.34 15.07
C VAL A 232 19.64 7.46 16.32
N GLN A 233 20.44 6.40 16.35
CA GLN A 233 20.57 5.54 17.53
C GLN A 233 21.52 6.18 18.56
N ASP A 234 21.07 6.26 19.83
CA ASP A 234 21.81 6.94 20.91
C ASP A 234 23.10 6.21 21.35
N SER A 235 23.21 4.90 21.10
CA SER A 235 24.35 4.09 21.54
C SER A 235 24.88 3.22 20.39
N ILE A 236 26.01 3.64 19.84
CA ILE A 236 26.82 2.78 18.99
C ILE A 236 27.56 1.84 19.95
N ALA A 237 27.25 0.53 19.92
CA ALA A 237 28.23 -0.44 20.39
C ALA A 237 29.46 -0.23 19.49
N GLN A 238 30.52 0.34 20.05
CA GLN A 238 31.73 0.87 19.36
C GLN A 238 32.49 -0.15 18.48
N ASN A 239 31.96 -1.36 18.32
CA ASN A 239 32.52 -2.47 17.55
C ASN A 239 31.67 -2.89 16.33
N GLN A 240 30.60 -2.18 15.97
CA GLN A 240 29.90 -2.48 14.71
C GLN A 240 30.56 -1.77 13.53
N VAL A 241 31.30 -2.54 12.74
CA VAL A 241 31.72 -2.17 11.39
C VAL A 241 30.50 -2.32 10.48
N GLY A 242 29.66 -1.28 10.41
CA GLY A 242 28.41 -1.27 9.64
C GLY A 242 28.29 -0.04 8.74
N GLY A 243 27.45 -0.12 7.70
CA GLY A 243 27.08 1.03 6.87
C GLY A 243 26.19 2.03 7.60
N LEU A 244 25.77 3.11 6.93
CA LEU A 244 24.89 4.15 7.49
C LEU A 244 23.64 3.59 8.21
N SER A 245 23.08 2.50 7.68
CA SER A 245 21.90 1.80 8.19
C SER A 245 22.06 1.32 9.65
N SER A 246 23.27 1.03 10.12
CA SER A 246 23.50 0.58 11.50
C SER A 246 23.42 1.69 12.53
N TYR A 247 23.35 2.95 12.10
CA TYR A 247 23.24 4.13 12.96
C TYR A 247 21.80 4.66 13.06
N LEU A 248 20.86 4.03 12.37
CA LEU A 248 19.46 4.43 12.31
C LEU A 248 18.58 3.38 12.97
N ARG A 249 17.53 3.84 13.65
CA ARG A 249 16.45 3.02 14.19
C ARG A 249 15.11 3.57 13.74
N TYR A 250 14.07 2.72 13.76
CA TYR A 250 12.72 3.22 13.62
C TYR A 250 12.35 4.12 14.80
N ASP A 251 11.58 5.16 14.52
CA ASP A 251 11.02 6.11 15.48
C ASP A 251 9.50 6.18 15.31
N ILE A 252 8.85 5.05 15.56
CA ILE A 252 7.42 4.88 15.36
C ILE A 252 6.83 4.30 16.64
N ALA A 253 6.01 5.11 17.32
CA ALA A 253 5.42 4.84 18.64
C ALA A 253 4.80 3.43 18.75
N GLU A 254 4.10 2.99 17.70
CA GLU A 254 3.44 1.67 17.71
C GLU A 254 4.42 0.48 17.67
N PHE A 255 5.68 0.68 17.29
CA PHE A 255 6.65 -0.40 17.07
C PHE A 255 7.81 -0.47 18.08
N HIS A 256 7.84 0.38 19.12
CA HIS A 256 8.95 0.43 20.11
C HIS A 256 9.11 -0.86 20.95
N ASN A 257 8.09 -1.71 21.06
CA ASN A 257 8.12 -2.94 21.87
C ASN A 257 8.53 -4.19 21.07
N ASN A 258 9.70 -4.17 20.40
CA ASN A 258 10.23 -5.30 19.59
C ASN A 258 9.36 -5.74 18.40
N GLN A 259 8.46 -4.89 17.91
CA GLN A 259 7.64 -5.16 16.71
C GLN A 259 8.30 -4.75 15.39
N ALA A 260 9.56 -4.26 15.42
CA ALA A 260 10.37 -4.07 14.22
C ALA A 260 10.55 -5.37 13.39
N ASN A 261 10.29 -6.55 13.97
CA ASN A 261 10.30 -7.84 13.26
C ASN A 261 9.29 -7.94 12.10
N GLY A 262 8.28 -7.06 12.08
CA GLY A 262 7.30 -6.94 10.99
C GLY A 262 7.61 -5.84 9.97
N LEU A 263 8.66 -5.04 10.17
CA LEU A 263 9.06 -3.95 9.28
C LEU A 263 10.25 -4.36 8.40
N TRP A 264 10.59 -3.50 7.43
CA TRP A 264 11.80 -3.70 6.63
C TRP A 264 13.04 -3.62 7.51
N GLY A 265 14.06 -4.43 7.20
CA GLY A 265 15.41 -4.14 7.68
C GLY A 265 15.83 -2.73 7.22
N MET A 266 16.63 -2.03 8.02
CA MET A 266 16.95 -0.61 7.77
C MET A 266 17.57 -0.39 6.38
N GLU A 267 18.49 -1.25 5.95
CA GLU A 267 19.07 -1.21 4.61
C GLU A 267 18.02 -1.35 3.50
N ARG A 268 17.03 -2.22 3.71
CA ARG A 268 15.94 -2.44 2.76
C ARG A 268 15.05 -1.21 2.67
N LEU A 269 14.69 -0.59 3.80
CA LEU A 269 13.94 0.67 3.80
C LEU A 269 14.69 1.73 2.98
N MET A 270 15.97 1.97 3.27
CA MET A 270 16.77 2.96 2.56
C MET A 270 16.84 2.69 1.06
N SER A 271 17.04 1.42 0.67
CA SER A 271 17.02 1.01 -0.74
C SER A 271 15.67 1.24 -1.42
N LEU A 272 14.55 1.02 -0.72
CA LEU A 272 13.21 1.29 -1.23
C LEU A 272 13.01 2.80 -1.43
N LEU A 273 13.28 3.62 -0.41
CA LEU A 273 13.11 5.08 -0.48
C LEU A 273 13.90 5.70 -1.64
N VAL A 274 15.18 5.35 -1.78
CA VAL A 274 16.01 5.85 -2.88
C VAL A 274 15.53 5.33 -4.24
N GLY A 275 14.99 4.11 -4.30
CA GLY A 275 14.51 3.53 -5.54
C GLY A 275 13.18 4.11 -6.04
N GLU A 276 12.35 4.68 -5.16
CA GLU A 276 11.00 5.13 -5.50
C GLU A 276 10.95 6.51 -6.17
N ILE A 277 11.84 7.43 -5.80
CA ILE A 277 11.88 8.77 -6.41
C ILE A 277 12.17 8.71 -7.92
N PRO A 278 13.21 8.01 -8.42
CA PRO A 278 13.46 7.92 -9.87
C PRO A 278 12.34 7.21 -10.63
N ARG A 279 11.65 6.25 -9.99
CA ARG A 279 10.50 5.59 -10.60
C ARG A 279 9.34 6.57 -10.81
N MET A 280 9.13 7.51 -9.89
CA MET A 280 8.04 8.49 -10.00
C MET A 280 8.39 9.72 -10.83
N ARG A 281 9.69 9.98 -11.07
CA ARG A 281 10.12 11.13 -11.89
C ARG A 281 9.57 11.02 -13.31
N ASP A 282 9.01 12.10 -13.85
CA ASP A 282 8.45 12.09 -15.20
C ASP A 282 9.52 12.46 -16.25
N ASP A 283 10.44 11.53 -16.47
CA ASP A 283 11.48 11.58 -17.49
C ASP A 283 11.56 10.25 -18.26
N GLN A 284 12.54 10.13 -19.16
CA GLN A 284 12.73 8.95 -20.01
C GLN A 284 12.97 7.63 -19.26
N ASN A 285 13.41 7.69 -17.99
CA ASN A 285 13.74 6.52 -17.17
C ASN A 285 12.64 6.19 -16.15
N GLY A 286 11.85 7.18 -15.77
CA GLY A 286 10.76 7.02 -14.82
C GLY A 286 9.48 6.44 -15.43
N TYR A 287 8.47 6.32 -14.58
CA TYR A 287 7.26 5.55 -14.90
C TYR A 287 6.12 6.42 -15.43
N GLY A 288 6.29 7.74 -15.40
CA GLY A 288 5.33 8.73 -15.89
C GLY A 288 5.21 8.77 -17.42
N PRO A 289 4.37 9.68 -17.95
CA PRO A 289 4.09 9.80 -19.39
C PRO A 289 5.33 9.98 -20.28
N ARG A 290 6.39 10.62 -19.80
CA ARG A 290 7.65 10.84 -20.56
C ARG A 290 8.59 9.64 -20.55
N GLY A 291 8.26 8.60 -19.78
CA GLY A 291 9.02 7.36 -19.66
C GLY A 291 8.16 6.15 -19.99
N LYS A 292 7.88 5.30 -19.00
CA LYS A 292 7.13 4.04 -19.21
C LYS A 292 5.62 4.21 -19.38
N GLY A 293 5.04 5.36 -19.05
CA GLY A 293 3.60 5.62 -19.14
C GLY A 293 2.72 4.72 -18.26
N SER A 294 3.28 4.12 -17.21
CA SER A 294 2.60 3.18 -16.31
C SER A 294 1.98 3.85 -15.09
N ILE A 295 2.29 5.13 -14.84
CA ILE A 295 1.67 5.99 -13.84
C ILE A 295 1.38 7.35 -14.46
N VAL A 296 0.49 8.14 -13.85
CA VAL A 296 0.32 9.55 -14.22
C VAL A 296 1.56 10.37 -13.86
N HIS A 297 1.64 11.61 -14.35
CA HIS A 297 2.63 12.56 -13.88
C HIS A 297 2.55 12.72 -12.35
N VAL A 298 3.70 12.69 -11.68
CA VAL A 298 3.83 12.98 -10.25
C VAL A 298 4.72 14.20 -10.07
N ASP A 299 4.16 15.27 -9.52
CA ASP A 299 4.94 16.43 -9.11
C ASP A 299 5.82 16.07 -7.91
N ILE A 300 7.14 15.99 -8.12
CA ILE A 300 8.13 15.77 -7.07
C ILE A 300 8.68 17.14 -6.63
N PRO A 301 8.39 17.61 -5.40
CA PRO A 301 8.89 18.89 -4.93
C PRO A 301 10.41 18.92 -4.82
N GLN A 302 11.02 20.09 -5.02
CA GLN A 302 12.48 20.24 -4.95
C GLN A 302 13.08 19.76 -3.62
N TYR A 303 12.41 20.01 -2.48
CA TYR A 303 12.90 19.55 -1.18
C TYR A 303 12.95 18.01 -1.05
N VAL A 304 12.13 17.29 -1.82
CA VAL A 304 12.16 15.82 -1.89
C VAL A 304 13.32 15.36 -2.77
N GLU A 305 13.57 16.03 -3.90
CA GLU A 305 14.75 15.78 -4.75
C GLU A 305 16.06 16.05 -3.98
N ASP A 306 16.11 17.14 -3.20
CA ASP A 306 17.25 17.47 -2.35
C ASP A 306 17.48 16.40 -1.27
N ALA A 307 16.41 15.95 -0.61
CA ALA A 307 16.47 14.85 0.34
C ALA A 307 16.93 13.54 -0.33
N TRP A 308 16.43 13.24 -1.54
CA TRP A 308 16.83 12.07 -2.31
C TRP A 308 18.33 12.07 -2.63
N MET A 309 18.87 13.20 -3.09
CA MET A 309 20.31 13.37 -3.32
C MET A 309 21.13 13.15 -2.05
N ILE A 310 20.74 13.79 -0.93
CA ILE A 310 21.42 13.62 0.37
C ILE A 310 21.43 12.15 0.79
N LEU A 311 20.30 11.46 0.68
CA LEU A 311 20.19 10.07 1.11
C LEU A 311 21.04 9.14 0.23
N GLY A 312 20.99 9.30 -1.09
CA GLY A 312 21.78 8.47 -2.01
C GLY A 312 23.28 8.69 -1.89
N ASP A 313 23.74 9.93 -1.75
CA ASP A 313 25.14 10.26 -1.50
C ASP A 313 25.63 9.65 -0.18
N THR A 314 24.77 9.66 0.85
CA THR A 314 25.11 9.07 2.14
C THR A 314 25.24 7.56 2.07
N LEU A 315 24.43 6.90 1.23
CA LEU A 315 24.49 5.46 0.96
C LEU A 315 25.57 5.06 -0.05
N GLY A 316 26.31 6.01 -0.62
CA GLY A 316 27.35 5.74 -1.63
C GLY A 316 26.80 5.25 -2.97
N GLN A 317 25.53 5.52 -3.27
CA GLN A 317 24.93 5.18 -4.56
C GLN A 317 25.29 6.25 -5.60
N LYS A 318 25.65 5.82 -6.81
CA LYS A 318 25.81 6.76 -7.93
C LYS A 318 24.43 7.22 -8.37
N MET A 319 24.03 8.39 -7.89
CA MET A 319 22.82 9.08 -8.32
C MET A 319 23.06 9.58 -9.75
N ARG A 320 22.38 8.98 -10.73
CA ARG A 320 22.42 9.35 -12.15
C ARG A 320 21.02 9.60 -12.65
#